data_AF-A0A6P0NB98-F1
#
_entry.id   AF-A0A6P0NB98-F1
#
_cell.length_a   1.000
_cell.length_b   1.000
_cell.length_c   1.000
_cell.angle_alpha   90.00
_cell.angle_beta   90.00
_cell.angle_gamma   90.00
#
_symmetry.space_group_name_H-M   'P 1'
#
loop_
_entity.id
_entity.type
_entity.pdbx_description
1 polymer ?
#
loop_
_entity_poly.entity_id
_entity_poly.type
_entity_poly.pdbx_seq_one_letter_code
_entity_poly.pdbx_strand_id
1 'polypeptide(L)'
;MAHLNQRRPQNITGDFYVDSSCIDCDACRWITPEVFHRADQQSAVYHQPANQTERLRALQALLSCPTSSIGTVEKPKDIKDVQHSFPIPIADNVYHCGYHSENSYGAASYLIK
;
A
#
# COMPACT_ATOMS: atom_id res chain seq x y z
N MET A 1 -7.96 9.55 2.33
CA MET A 1 -6.72 9.32 3.11
C MET A 1 -7.12 8.57 4.36
N ALA A 2 -6.28 7.66 4.83
CA ALA A 2 -6.62 6.83 5.96
C ALA A 2 -6.86 7.66 7.22
N HIS A 3 -7.82 7.23 8.03
CA HIS A 3 -8.19 7.90 9.27
C HIS A 3 -7.76 7.06 10.49
N LEU A 4 -6.95 7.66 11.36
CA LEU A 4 -6.38 6.94 12.52
C LEU A 4 -7.46 6.44 13.49
N ASN A 5 -8.57 7.15 13.63
CA ASN A 5 -9.73 6.73 14.44
C ASN A 5 -10.51 5.55 13.82
N GLN A 6 -10.24 5.20 12.56
CA GLN A 6 -10.78 4.05 11.85
C GLN A 6 -9.76 2.91 11.71
N ARG A 7 -8.59 3.02 12.36
CA ARG A 7 -7.56 1.98 12.38
C ARG A 7 -8.17 0.65 12.82
N ARG A 8 -7.99 -0.38 11.99
CA ARG A 8 -8.53 -1.71 12.28
C ARG A 8 -7.78 -2.38 13.45
N PRO A 9 -8.47 -3.14 14.33
CA PRO A 9 -7.82 -3.87 15.41
C PRO A 9 -6.94 -5.03 14.93
N GLN A 10 -7.11 -5.50 13.69
CA GLN A 10 -6.29 -6.54 13.08
C GLN A 10 -4.87 -6.06 12.71
N ASN A 11 -4.61 -4.75 12.74
CA ASN A 11 -3.26 -4.23 12.57
C ASN A 11 -2.43 -4.50 13.83
N ILE A 12 -1.19 -4.93 13.67
CA ILE A 12 -0.23 -4.88 14.76
C ILE A 12 0.09 -3.43 15.13
N THR A 13 0.61 -3.20 16.33
CA THR A 13 1.06 -1.87 16.79
C THR A 13 2.21 -1.35 15.94
N GLY A 14 2.21 -0.04 15.67
CA GLY A 14 3.27 0.63 14.91
C GLY A 14 2.76 1.77 14.03
N ASP A 15 3.66 2.31 13.22
CA ASP A 15 3.44 3.49 12.37
C ASP A 15 2.47 3.20 11.24
N PHE A 16 2.69 2.15 10.44
CA PHE A 16 1.80 1.79 9.35
C PHE A 16 0.52 1.13 9.88
N TYR A 17 -0.61 1.47 9.27
CA TYR A 17 -1.90 0.85 9.55
C TYR A 17 -2.81 0.85 8.33
N VAL A 18 -3.78 -0.07 8.34
CA VAL A 18 -4.94 -0.07 7.44
C VAL A 18 -6.18 0.31 8.22
N ASP A 19 -7.00 1.21 7.69
CA ASP A 19 -8.29 1.58 8.29
C ASP A 19 -9.47 0.79 7.72
N SER A 20 -10.66 1.00 8.28
CA SER A 20 -11.87 0.27 7.91
C SER A 20 -12.42 0.60 6.51
N SER A 21 -11.88 1.60 5.81
CA SER A 21 -12.30 1.94 4.43
C SER A 21 -11.72 0.98 3.38
N CYS A 22 -10.87 0.03 3.78
CA CYS A 22 -10.27 -0.95 2.89
C CYS A 22 -11.34 -1.82 2.19
N ILE A 23 -11.31 -1.89 0.87
CA ILE A 23 -12.26 -2.68 0.06
C ILE A 23 -11.78 -4.11 -0.27
N ASP A 24 -10.68 -4.56 0.33
CA ASP A 24 -10.08 -5.89 0.14
C ASP A 24 -9.56 -6.20 -1.28
N CYS A 25 -9.10 -5.17 -1.99
CA CYS A 25 -8.65 -5.25 -3.38
C CYS A 25 -7.33 -5.98 -3.64
N ASP A 26 -6.67 -6.50 -2.61
CA ASP A 26 -5.37 -7.19 -2.67
C ASP A 26 -4.14 -6.34 -3.06
N ALA A 27 -4.31 -5.11 -3.56
CA ALA A 27 -3.23 -4.22 -4.04
C ALA A 27 -1.97 -4.22 -3.16
N CYS A 28 -2.11 -3.92 -1.87
CA CYS A 28 -0.98 -3.83 -0.96
C CYS A 28 -0.32 -5.18 -0.65
N ARG A 29 -1.07 -6.28 -0.75
CA ARG A 29 -0.58 -7.62 -0.40
C ARG A 29 0.31 -8.19 -1.47
N TRP A 30 0.06 -7.90 -2.75
CA TRP A 30 1.02 -8.28 -3.80
C TRP A 30 2.16 -7.26 -3.98
N ILE A 31 1.95 -5.98 -3.63
CA ILE A 31 3.03 -4.96 -3.66
C ILE A 31 4.05 -5.20 -2.55
N THR A 32 3.63 -5.54 -1.33
CA THR A 32 4.56 -5.85 -0.24
C THR A 32 3.95 -6.89 0.70
N PRO A 33 3.98 -8.17 0.30
CA PRO A 33 3.40 -9.25 1.07
C PRO A 33 4.04 -9.38 2.45
N GLU A 34 5.24 -8.84 2.66
CA GLU A 34 5.97 -8.88 3.92
C GLU A 34 5.33 -8.04 5.03
N VAL A 35 4.52 -7.03 4.69
CA VAL A 35 3.94 -6.05 5.62
C VAL A 35 2.42 -6.22 5.75
N PHE A 36 1.74 -6.54 4.64
CA PHE A 36 0.28 -6.63 4.59
C PHE A 36 -0.20 -8.06 4.34
N HIS A 37 -1.22 -8.46 5.09
CA HIS A 37 -1.92 -9.73 4.91
C HIS A 37 -3.43 -9.52 4.92
N ARG A 38 -4.18 -10.56 4.58
CA ARG A 38 -5.64 -10.57 4.69
C ARG A 38 -6.03 -11.00 6.10
N ALA A 39 -6.86 -10.20 6.76
CA ALA A 39 -7.46 -10.52 8.04
C ALA A 39 -8.90 -9.99 8.08
N ASP A 40 -9.85 -10.87 8.36
CA ASP A 40 -11.27 -10.52 8.45
C ASP A 40 -11.77 -9.77 7.20
N GLN A 41 -11.59 -10.39 6.02
CA GLN A 41 -12.05 -9.89 4.72
C GLN A 41 -11.54 -8.49 4.30
N GLN A 42 -10.45 -8.01 4.88
CA GLN A 42 -9.78 -6.76 4.48
C GLN A 42 -8.27 -6.91 4.72
N SER A 43 -7.47 -5.99 4.18
CA SER A 43 -6.03 -5.95 4.48
C SER A 43 -5.75 -5.43 5.90
N ALA A 44 -4.68 -5.91 6.50
CA ALA A 44 -4.14 -5.41 7.77
C ALA A 44 -2.61 -5.52 7.78
N VAL A 45 -1.96 -4.60 8.49
CA VAL A 45 -0.52 -4.67 8.75
C VAL A 45 -0.25 -5.77 9.76
N TYR A 46 0.51 -6.80 9.39
CA TYR A 46 0.95 -7.86 10.31
C TYR A 46 2.42 -7.78 10.71
N HIS A 47 3.19 -7.02 9.95
CA HIS A 47 4.60 -6.75 10.20
C HIS A 47 4.89 -5.29 9.85
N GLN A 48 5.50 -4.55 10.77
CA GLN A 48 5.91 -3.18 10.49
C GLN A 48 7.20 -3.23 9.68
N PRO A 49 7.37 -2.37 8.67
CA PRO A 49 8.61 -2.34 7.90
C PRO A 49 9.85 -2.25 8.80
N ALA A 50 10.74 -3.22 8.69
CA ALA A 50 11.94 -3.34 9.53
C ALA A 50 13.20 -2.75 8.87
N ASN A 51 13.15 -2.49 7.56
CA ASN A 51 14.27 -1.96 6.79
C ASN A 51 13.80 -0.95 5.71
N GLN A 52 14.77 -0.30 5.06
CA GLN A 52 14.50 0.74 4.07
C GLN A 52 13.74 0.21 2.84
N THR A 53 14.00 -1.04 2.42
CA THR A 53 13.34 -1.66 1.28
C THR A 53 11.86 -1.93 1.56
N GLU A 54 11.55 -2.53 2.71
CA GLU A 54 10.16 -2.74 3.14
C GLU A 54 9.45 -1.40 3.35
N ARG A 55 10.11 -0.39 3.91
CA ARG A 55 9.51 0.94 4.09
C ARG A 55 9.15 1.55 2.74
N LEU A 56 10.07 1.49 1.77
CA LEU A 56 9.82 1.98 0.42
C LEU A 56 8.61 1.27 -0.20
N ARG A 57 8.58 -0.07 -0.15
CA ARG A 57 7.49 -0.87 -0.72
C ARG A 57 6.15 -0.65 0.01
N ALA A 58 6.17 -0.44 1.33
CA ALA A 58 4.97 -0.08 2.09
C ALA A 58 4.43 1.31 1.73
N LEU A 59 5.31 2.29 1.47
CA LEU A 59 4.91 3.60 0.96
C LEU A 59 4.42 3.54 -0.49
N GLN A 60 4.99 2.67 -1.34
CA GLN A 60 4.47 2.40 -2.68
C GLN A 60 3.07 1.77 -2.62
N ALA A 61 2.84 0.84 -1.69
CA ALA A 61 1.51 0.27 -1.44
C ALA A 61 0.53 1.33 -0.93
N LEU A 62 0.97 2.23 -0.04
CA LEU A 62 0.19 3.37 0.44
C LEU A 62 -0.26 4.27 -0.72
N LEU A 63 0.66 4.64 -1.63
CA LEU A 63 0.35 5.44 -2.82
C LEU A 63 -0.53 4.71 -3.84
N SER A 64 -0.43 3.37 -3.90
CA SER A 64 -1.20 2.56 -4.85
C SER A 64 -2.58 2.20 -4.33
N CYS A 65 -2.89 2.41 -3.04
CA CYS A 65 -4.16 2.03 -2.45
C CYS A 65 -5.33 2.82 -3.06
N PRO A 66 -6.29 2.16 -3.73
CA PRO A 66 -7.34 2.86 -4.49
C PRO A 66 -8.29 3.67 -3.61
N THR A 67 -8.52 3.23 -2.38
CA THR A 67 -9.38 3.88 -1.38
C THR A 67 -8.59 4.72 -0.38
N SER A 68 -7.27 4.84 -0.56
CA SER A 68 -6.37 5.53 0.36
C SER A 68 -6.50 5.05 1.83
N SER A 69 -6.78 3.76 2.04
CA SER A 69 -7.05 3.15 3.36
C SER A 69 -5.79 2.78 4.15
N ILE A 70 -4.61 2.94 3.54
CA ILE A 70 -3.33 2.72 4.20
C ILE A 70 -2.82 4.07 4.70
N GLY A 71 -2.42 4.11 5.97
CA GLY A 71 -1.91 5.32 6.62
C GLY A 71 -0.65 5.04 7.43
N THR A 72 0.00 6.13 7.83
CA THR A 72 1.04 6.16 8.84
C THR A 72 0.58 7.06 9.99
N VAL A 73 1.02 6.77 11.22
CA VAL A 73 0.70 7.60 12.39
C VAL A 73 1.39 8.95 12.23
N GLU A 74 2.67 8.91 11.84
CA GLU A 74 3.45 10.10 11.53
C GLU A 74 3.45 10.38 10.03
N LYS A 75 3.29 11.64 9.64
CA LYS A 75 3.28 12.01 8.21
C LYS A 75 4.63 11.66 7.56
N PRO A 76 4.66 10.88 6.46
CA PRO A 76 5.90 10.50 5.82
C PRO A 76 6.54 11.72 5.15
N LYS A 77 7.83 11.94 5.42
CA LYS A 77 8.61 13.05 4.86
C LYS A 77 9.14 12.73 3.46
N ASP A 78 9.29 11.44 3.17
CA ASP A 78 9.86 10.83 1.99
C ASP A 78 8.82 10.52 0.88
N ILE A 79 7.54 10.84 1.10
CA ILE A 79 6.46 10.41 0.19
C ILE A 79 6.65 10.90 -1.25
N LYS A 80 7.16 12.13 -1.44
CA LYS A 80 7.42 12.68 -2.78
C LYS A 80 8.51 11.91 -3.51
N ASP A 81 9.53 11.46 -2.80
CA ASP A 81 10.61 10.68 -3.37
C ASP A 81 10.10 9.28 -3.79
N VAL A 82 9.19 8.70 -3.00
CA VAL A 82 8.52 7.45 -3.36
C VAL A 82 7.64 7.61 -4.60
N GLN A 83 6.97 8.75 -4.78
CA GLN A 83 6.19 9.00 -6.01
C GLN A 83 7.05 8.94 -7.27
N HIS A 84 8.30 9.41 -7.19
CA HIS A 84 9.25 9.35 -8.31
C HIS A 84 9.79 7.94 -8.60
N SER A 85 9.48 6.94 -7.76
CA SER A 85 9.84 5.54 -8.03
C SER A 85 8.93 4.86 -9.05
N PHE A 86 7.78 5.44 -9.38
CA PHE A 86 6.87 4.93 -10.40
C PHE A 86 7.24 5.46 -11.81
N PRO A 87 7.04 4.66 -12.87
CA PRO A 87 6.53 3.28 -12.85
C PRO A 87 7.64 2.27 -12.48
N ILE A 88 7.28 1.25 -11.68
CA ILE A 88 8.22 0.27 -11.13
C ILE A 88 8.40 -0.89 -12.12
N PRO A 89 9.63 -1.27 -12.51
CA PRO A 89 9.83 -2.44 -13.37
C PRO A 89 9.42 -3.73 -12.65
N ILE A 90 8.59 -4.56 -13.30
CA ILE A 90 8.16 -5.86 -12.77
C ILE A 90 8.52 -7.04 -13.67
N ALA A 91 8.78 -6.77 -14.95
CA ALA A 91 9.34 -7.70 -15.94
C ALA A 91 10.07 -6.89 -17.03
N ASP A 92 10.70 -7.57 -18.00
CA ASP A 92 11.62 -6.97 -19.00
C ASP A 92 11.20 -5.59 -19.51
N ASN A 93 10.02 -5.49 -20.10
CA ASN A 93 9.47 -4.24 -20.63
C ASN A 93 8.13 -3.85 -20.02
N VAL A 94 7.78 -4.43 -18.86
CA VAL A 94 6.51 -4.19 -18.16
C VAL A 94 6.76 -3.47 -16.85
N TYR A 95 6.09 -2.34 -16.69
CA TYR A 95 6.25 -1.48 -15.52
C TYR A 95 4.89 -1.25 -14.85
N HIS A 96 4.80 -1.43 -13.53
CA HIS A 96 3.62 -1.13 -12.73
C HIS A 96 3.57 0.38 -12.42
N CYS A 97 2.48 1.03 -12.78
CA CYS A 97 2.34 2.48 -12.66
C CYS A 97 1.88 2.96 -11.26
N GLY A 98 1.56 2.05 -10.34
CA GLY A 98 1.08 2.42 -9.01
C GLY A 98 -0.41 2.72 -8.98
N TYR A 99 -0.76 3.97 -8.65
CA TYR A 99 -2.08 4.61 -8.50
C TYR A 99 -3.29 3.84 -9.08
N HIS A 100 -3.85 2.92 -8.30
CA HIS A 100 -5.08 2.20 -8.66
C HIS A 100 -6.33 3.06 -8.46
N SER A 101 -7.45 2.65 -9.05
CA SER A 101 -8.75 3.32 -8.93
C SER A 101 -9.72 2.48 -8.12
N GLU A 102 -10.51 3.12 -7.24
CA GLU A 102 -11.61 2.46 -6.53
C GLU A 102 -12.61 1.83 -7.51
N ASN A 103 -12.86 2.49 -8.64
CA ASN A 103 -13.79 2.02 -9.68
C ASN A 103 -13.34 0.73 -10.37
N SER A 104 -12.06 0.36 -10.26
CA SER A 104 -11.54 -0.88 -10.82
C SER A 104 -11.31 -1.97 -9.78
N TYR A 105 -11.75 -1.75 -8.53
CA TYR A 105 -11.59 -2.60 -7.35
C TYR A 105 -10.12 -2.83 -6.98
N GLY A 106 -9.34 -3.51 -7.84
CA GLY A 106 -7.90 -3.74 -7.67
C GLY A 106 -7.13 -3.82 -8.99
N ALA A 107 -7.71 -3.40 -10.11
CA ALA A 107 -7.00 -3.44 -11.39
C ALA A 107 -5.81 -2.46 -11.39
N ALA A 108 -4.66 -2.94 -11.88
CA ALA A 108 -3.44 -2.18 -11.97
C ALA A 108 -3.16 -1.69 -13.40
N SER A 109 -2.67 -0.46 -13.52
CA SER A 109 -2.17 0.08 -14.78
C SER A 109 -0.71 -0.32 -14.98
N TYR A 110 -0.39 -0.71 -16.22
CA TYR A 110 0.95 -1.09 -16.63
C TYR A 110 1.39 -0.28 -17.85
N LEU A 111 2.65 0.09 -17.89
CA LEU A 111 3.32 0.65 -19.06
C LEU A 111 4.14 -0.45 -19.72
N ILE A 112 4.00 -0.60 -21.04
CA ILE A 112 4.81 -1.49 -21.87
C ILE A 112 5.72 -0.63 -22.76
N LYS A 113 7.03 -0.90 -22.75
CA LYS A 113 8.03 -0.17 -23.53
C LYS A 113 8.61 -1.00 -24.68
#